data_AF-A0A7X9GBP2-F1
#
_entry.id   AF-A0A7X9GBP2-F1
#
_cell.length_a   1.000
_cell.length_b   1.000
_cell.length_c   1.000
_cell.angle_alpha   90.00
_cell.angle_beta   90.00
_cell.angle_gamma   90.00
#
_symmetry.space_group_name_H-M   'P 1'
#
loop_
_entity.id
_entity.type
_entity.pdbx_description
1 polymer ?
#
loop_
_entity_poly.entity_id
_entity_poly.type
_entity_poly.pdbx_seq_one_letter_code
_entity_poly.pdbx_strand_id
1 'polypeptide(L)'
;KNGEVEEIPLDTALGKGHKIGQYLGEDSRALIIPGSLVKGTLEDITRSTRAYKNIDIVVGDGTKVFITPKDYLLFKRIGISIKVVFPINLIGITINPYSPSGYFFEPKNFLEKMKEYIKDIPVMDIMLGGE
;
A
#
# COMPACT_ATOMS: atom_id res chain seq x y z
N LYS A 1 7.12 4.44 -24.72
CA LYS A 1 7.42 5.87 -25.00
C LYS A 1 6.35 6.38 -25.97
N ASN A 2 5.92 7.65 -25.90
CA ASN A 2 4.68 8.21 -26.49
C ASN A 2 3.37 7.95 -25.72
N GLY A 3 3.43 7.46 -24.48
CA GLY A 3 2.21 7.19 -23.70
C GLY A 3 1.40 6.00 -24.21
N GLU A 4 1.97 5.17 -25.09
CA GLU A 4 1.36 3.91 -25.51
C GLU A 4 1.13 3.01 -24.29
N VAL A 5 -0.09 2.51 -24.20
CA VAL A 5 -0.54 1.60 -23.15
C VAL A 5 -0.69 0.22 -23.76
N GLU A 6 0.03 -0.73 -23.22
CA GLU A 6 -0.16 -2.15 -23.52
C GLU A 6 -0.94 -2.79 -22.38
N GLU A 7 -2.08 -3.38 -22.70
CA GLU A 7 -2.87 -4.14 -21.73
C GLU A 7 -2.32 -5.56 -21.63
N ILE A 8 -1.99 -5.98 -20.41
CA ILE A 8 -1.54 -7.34 -20.15
C ILE A 8 -2.81 -8.20 -19.97
N PRO A 9 -3.06 -9.23 -20.80
CA PRO A 9 -4.30 -10.01 -20.77
C PRO A 9 -4.35 -10.93 -19.53
N LEU A 10 -4.77 -10.36 -18.40
CA LEU A 10 -4.86 -11.01 -17.10
C LEU A 10 -6.14 -10.57 -16.38
N ASP A 11 -6.89 -11.54 -15.85
CA ASP A 11 -8.04 -11.24 -14.99
C ASP A 11 -7.62 -10.66 -13.62
N THR A 12 -6.38 -10.94 -13.19
CA THR A 12 -5.83 -10.47 -11.91
C THR A 12 -4.30 -10.44 -11.91
N ALA A 13 -3.74 -9.46 -11.18
CA ALA A 13 -2.31 -9.37 -10.89
C ALA A 13 -1.87 -10.33 -9.76
N LEU A 14 -2.82 -10.87 -8.99
CA LEU A 14 -2.55 -11.68 -7.81
C LEU A 14 -1.83 -12.99 -8.19
N GLY A 15 -0.58 -13.15 -7.74
CA GLY A 15 0.21 -14.35 -8.03
C GLY A 15 0.55 -14.54 -9.52
N LYS A 16 0.45 -13.47 -10.32
CA LYS A 16 0.79 -13.47 -11.76
C LYS A 16 2.02 -12.63 -12.08
N GLY A 17 2.85 -12.33 -11.08
CA GLY A 17 4.01 -11.44 -11.25
C GLY A 17 5.02 -11.93 -12.30
N HIS A 18 5.14 -13.25 -12.49
CA HIS A 18 6.00 -13.79 -13.54
C HIS A 18 5.52 -13.42 -14.94
N LYS A 19 4.21 -13.53 -15.19
CA LYS A 19 3.62 -13.11 -16.48
C LYS A 19 3.79 -11.61 -16.67
N ILE A 20 3.50 -10.82 -15.64
CA ILE A 20 3.70 -9.36 -15.69
C ILE A 20 5.16 -9.03 -16.05
N GLY A 21 6.13 -9.69 -15.42
CA GLY A 21 7.55 -9.49 -15.68
C GLY A 21 7.99 -9.74 -17.12
N GLN A 22 7.27 -10.59 -17.87
CA GLN A 22 7.56 -10.86 -19.29
C GLN A 22 7.17 -9.70 -20.21
N TYR A 23 6.23 -8.84 -19.78
CA TYR A 23 5.81 -7.63 -20.52
C TYR A 23 6.66 -6.40 -20.16
N LEU A 24 7.53 -6.51 -19.15
CA LEU A 24 8.41 -5.42 -18.75
C LEU A 24 9.71 -5.45 -19.55
N GLY A 25 9.91 -4.43 -20.37
CA GLY A 25 11.13 -4.20 -21.16
C GLY A 25 11.90 -2.96 -20.71
N GLU A 26 12.98 -2.66 -21.43
CA GLU A 26 13.84 -1.48 -21.14
C GLU A 26 13.12 -0.15 -21.37
N ASP A 27 12.17 -0.11 -22.30
CA ASP A 27 11.37 1.09 -22.60
C ASP A 27 10.11 1.22 -21.73
N SER A 28 9.81 0.24 -20.88
CA SER A 28 8.75 0.34 -19.89
C SER A 28 9.07 1.45 -18.90
N ARG A 29 8.05 2.24 -18.53
CA ARG A 29 8.19 3.36 -17.58
C ARG A 29 7.31 3.20 -16.34
N ALA A 30 6.15 2.59 -16.51
CA ALA A 30 5.22 2.35 -15.43
C ALA A 30 4.51 1.02 -15.63
N LEU A 31 4.15 0.40 -14.52
CA LEU A 31 3.24 -0.73 -14.44
C LEU A 31 2.03 -0.30 -13.62
N ILE A 32 0.85 -0.24 -14.23
CA ILE A 32 -0.38 0.15 -13.54
C ILE A 32 -1.10 -1.11 -13.09
N ILE A 33 -1.36 -1.20 -11.78
CA ILE A 33 -2.12 -2.29 -11.18
C ILE A 33 -3.42 -1.68 -10.62
N PRO A 34 -4.57 -1.89 -11.27
CA PRO A 34 -5.85 -1.32 -10.81
C PRO A 34 -6.34 -1.97 -9.51
N GLY A 35 -5.89 -3.19 -9.23
CA GLY A 35 -6.24 -3.97 -8.04
C GLY A 35 -5.23 -3.86 -6.91
N SER A 36 -5.27 -4.87 -6.04
CA SER A 36 -4.38 -4.99 -4.90
C SER A 36 -2.96 -5.37 -5.32
N LEU A 37 -1.97 -4.69 -4.76
CA LEU A 37 -0.57 -5.07 -4.85
C LEU A 37 -0.19 -5.89 -3.61
N VAL A 38 0.11 -7.17 -3.81
CA VAL A 38 0.55 -8.07 -2.74
C VAL A 38 2.04 -8.39 -2.86
N LYS A 39 2.64 -8.83 -1.75
CA LYS A 39 4.04 -9.25 -1.70
C LYS A 39 4.43 -10.24 -2.81
N GLY A 40 3.66 -11.32 -2.98
CA GLY A 40 4.00 -12.38 -3.94
C GLY A 40 4.11 -11.88 -5.39
N THR A 41 3.25 -10.94 -5.79
CA THR A 41 3.33 -10.33 -7.12
C THR A 41 4.66 -9.60 -7.34
N LEU A 42 5.16 -8.87 -6.34
CA LEU A 42 6.47 -8.21 -6.43
C LEU A 42 7.63 -9.21 -6.41
N GLU A 43 7.56 -10.23 -5.55
CA GLU A 43 8.61 -11.27 -5.51
C GLU A 43 8.74 -11.95 -6.87
N ASP A 44 7.62 -12.34 -7.48
CA ASP A 44 7.61 -12.96 -8.79
C ASP A 44 8.18 -12.02 -9.86
N ILE A 45 7.76 -10.74 -9.89
CA ILE A 45 8.32 -9.75 -10.82
C ILE A 45 9.84 -9.65 -10.66
N THR A 46 10.34 -9.58 -9.42
CA THR A 46 11.78 -9.44 -9.15
C THR A 46 12.60 -10.67 -9.52
N ARG A 47 11.99 -11.85 -9.53
CA ARG A 47 12.59 -13.11 -9.99
C ARG A 47 12.60 -13.20 -11.51
N SER A 48 11.59 -12.65 -12.18
CA SER A 48 11.41 -12.78 -13.62
C SER A 48 12.20 -11.77 -14.44
N THR A 49 12.42 -10.55 -13.94
CA THR A 49 13.09 -9.50 -14.70
C THR A 49 13.86 -8.55 -13.79
N ARG A 50 14.83 -7.81 -14.33
CA ARG A 50 15.47 -6.65 -13.65
C ARG A 50 14.84 -5.32 -14.04
N ALA A 51 13.94 -5.29 -15.03
CA ALA A 51 13.27 -4.10 -15.51
C ALA A 51 12.45 -3.38 -14.42
N TYR A 52 12.05 -4.08 -13.34
CA TYR A 52 11.36 -3.47 -12.20
C TYR A 52 12.11 -2.29 -11.57
N LYS A 53 13.43 -2.21 -11.72
CA LYS A 53 14.25 -1.11 -11.19
C LYS A 53 14.08 0.20 -11.94
N ASN A 54 13.55 0.14 -13.16
CA ASN A 54 13.47 1.27 -14.08
C ASN A 54 12.04 1.78 -14.28
N ILE A 55 11.08 1.20 -13.56
CA ILE A 55 9.66 1.53 -13.67
C ILE A 55 9.08 1.98 -12.33
N ASP A 56 8.01 2.76 -12.42
CA ASP A 56 7.11 2.99 -11.29
C ASP A 56 5.97 1.95 -11.32
N ILE A 57 5.79 1.22 -10.22
CA ILE A 57 4.60 0.40 -10.02
C ILE A 57 3.53 1.30 -9.39
N VAL A 58 2.46 1.56 -10.15
CA VAL A 58 1.41 2.50 -9.79
C VAL A 58 0.14 1.75 -9.40
N VAL A 59 -0.39 2.05 -8.21
CA VAL A 59 -1.69 1.55 -7.74
C VAL A 59 -2.65 2.71 -7.47
N GLY A 60 -3.93 2.42 -7.22
CA GLY A 60 -4.94 3.45 -6.94
C GLY A 60 -4.56 4.32 -5.74
N ASP A 61 -4.36 3.72 -4.57
CA ASP A 61 -4.06 4.41 -3.31
C ASP A 61 -3.36 3.47 -2.32
N GLY A 62 -2.98 3.98 -1.14
CA GLY A 62 -2.28 3.23 -0.11
C GLY A 62 -3.05 2.01 0.45
N THR A 63 -4.39 2.00 0.39
CA THR A 63 -5.23 0.88 0.84
C THR A 63 -5.14 -0.34 -0.09
N LYS A 64 -4.62 -0.15 -1.31
CA LYS A 64 -4.38 -1.24 -2.26
C LYS A 64 -3.04 -1.94 -2.05
N VAL A 65 -2.20 -1.47 -1.12
CA VAL A 65 -0.87 -2.04 -0.86
C VAL A 65 -0.95 -3.03 0.31
N PHE A 66 -1.00 -4.32 -0.02
CA PHE A 66 -1.04 -5.43 0.93
C PHE A 66 0.37 -6.00 1.12
N ILE A 67 1.27 -5.17 1.63
CA ILE A 67 2.67 -5.50 1.88
C ILE A 67 3.01 -5.05 3.29
N THR A 68 3.70 -5.90 4.05
CA THR A 68 4.12 -5.54 5.42
C THR A 68 5.14 -4.39 5.38
N PRO A 69 5.24 -3.55 6.44
CA PRO A 69 6.24 -2.48 6.49
C PRO A 69 7.68 -2.98 6.27
N LYS A 70 8.01 -4.17 6.81
CA LYS A 70 9.32 -4.80 6.64
C LYS A 70 9.60 -5.14 5.17
N ASP A 71 8.65 -5.81 4.51
CA ASP A 71 8.80 -6.21 3.11
C ASP A 71 8.81 -4.98 2.18
N TYR A 72 8.00 -3.97 2.47
CA TYR A 72 7.99 -2.71 1.72
C TYR A 72 9.35 -2.02 1.75
N LEU A 73 9.98 -1.92 2.92
CA LEU A 73 11.33 -1.37 3.06
C LEU A 73 12.39 -2.19 2.31
N LEU A 74 12.25 -3.53 2.30
CA LEU A 74 13.13 -4.41 1.53
C LEU A 74 12.97 -4.16 0.02
N PHE A 75 11.74 -4.13 -0.48
CA PHE A 75 11.43 -3.85 -1.88
C PHE A 75 11.97 -2.48 -2.33
N LYS A 76 11.78 -1.46 -1.50
CA LYS A 76 12.35 -0.13 -1.74
C LYS A 76 13.88 -0.18 -1.84
N ARG A 77 14.55 -0.92 -0.94
CA ARG A 77 16.02 -1.05 -0.92
C ARG A 77 16.56 -1.75 -2.16
N ILE A 78 15.82 -2.71 -2.74
CA ILE A 78 16.25 -3.41 -3.96
C ILE A 78 15.88 -2.66 -5.25
N GLY A 79 15.26 -1.49 -5.15
CA GLY A 79 14.98 -0.59 -6.27
C GLY A 79 13.55 -0.65 -6.80
N ILE A 80 12.61 -1.26 -6.09
CA ILE A 80 11.19 -1.15 -6.48
C ILE A 80 10.67 0.25 -6.08
N SER A 81 10.10 0.95 -7.06
CA SER A 81 9.36 2.20 -6.87
C SER A 81 7.87 1.91 -6.85
N ILE A 82 7.19 2.18 -5.74
CA ILE A 82 5.73 2.09 -5.63
C ILE A 82 5.18 3.52 -5.54
N LYS A 83 4.24 3.85 -6.43
CA LYS A 83 3.52 5.12 -6.47
C LYS A 83 2.02 4.88 -6.40
N VAL A 84 1.29 5.93 -6.01
CA VAL A 84 -0.17 5.93 -5.92
C VAL A 84 -0.73 7.05 -6.78
N VAL A 85 -1.90 6.83 -7.37
CA VAL A 85 -2.63 7.89 -8.09
C VAL A 85 -3.26 8.86 -7.09
N PHE A 86 -3.87 8.32 -6.03
CA PHE A 86 -4.57 9.07 -4.99
C PHE A 86 -3.82 8.95 -3.66
N PRO A 87 -2.92 9.89 -3.33
CA PRO A 87 -2.18 9.86 -2.08
C PRO A 87 -3.13 10.09 -0.88
N ILE A 88 -2.91 9.33 0.20
CA ILE A 88 -3.65 9.48 1.44
C ILE A 88 -2.96 10.57 2.28
N ASN A 89 -3.65 11.69 2.51
CA ASN A 89 -3.22 12.72 3.45
C ASN A 89 -3.84 12.45 4.82
N LEU A 90 -3.07 11.91 5.76
CA LEU A 90 -3.56 11.53 7.09
C LEU A 90 -3.71 12.78 7.97
N ILE A 91 -4.96 13.27 8.10
CA ILE A 91 -5.28 14.49 8.86
C ILE A 91 -5.73 14.24 10.31
N GLY A 92 -6.02 12.98 10.65
CA GLY A 92 -6.53 12.61 11.97
C GLY A 92 -6.78 11.10 12.08
N ILE A 93 -6.85 10.62 13.30
CA ILE A 93 -7.12 9.22 13.65
C ILE A 93 -8.32 9.21 14.60
N THR A 94 -9.35 8.44 14.25
CA THR A 94 -10.45 8.16 15.15
C THR A 94 -10.27 6.78 15.79
N ILE A 95 -10.45 6.68 17.10
CA ILE A 95 -10.46 5.41 17.82
C ILE A 95 -11.88 4.99 18.15
N ASN A 96 -12.13 3.68 18.12
CA ASN A 96 -13.35 3.07 18.65
C ASN A 96 -12.96 2.10 19.77
N PRO A 97 -13.24 2.42 21.05
CA PRO A 97 -12.91 1.55 22.17
C PRO A 97 -13.78 0.30 22.23
N TYR A 98 -14.87 0.21 21.45
CA TYR A 98 -15.81 -0.89 21.47
C TYR A 98 -15.67 -1.77 20.22
N SER A 99 -15.48 -3.07 20.44
CA SER A 99 -15.45 -4.07 19.36
C SER A 99 -16.81 -4.75 19.18
N PRO A 100 -17.26 -5.00 17.92
CA PRO A 100 -18.41 -5.86 17.66
C PRO A 100 -18.27 -7.27 18.25
N SER A 101 -17.04 -7.73 18.51
CA SER A 101 -16.74 -9.02 19.12
C SER A 101 -16.91 -9.04 20.65
N GLY A 102 -17.35 -7.94 21.26
CA GLY A 102 -17.78 -7.88 22.67
C GLY A 102 -16.71 -7.45 23.68
N TYR A 103 -15.48 -7.19 23.26
CA TYR A 103 -14.47 -6.57 24.13
C TYR A 103 -14.51 -5.05 24.00
N PHE A 104 -14.07 -4.36 25.05
CA PHE A 104 -13.92 -2.91 25.04
C PHE A 104 -12.71 -2.46 25.86
N PHE A 105 -12.22 -1.27 25.55
CA PHE A 105 -11.27 -0.53 26.40
C PHE A 105 -12.00 0.58 27.14
N GLU A 106 -11.48 1.00 28.30
CA GLU A 106 -11.99 2.21 28.94
C GLU A 106 -11.70 3.41 27.99
N PRO A 107 -12.73 4.12 27.50
CA PRO A 107 -12.58 5.09 26.41
C PRO A 107 -11.55 6.19 26.67
N LYS A 108 -11.55 6.77 27.87
CA LYS A 108 -10.65 7.90 28.19
C LYS A 108 -9.19 7.45 28.25
N ASN A 109 -8.92 6.36 28.96
CA ASN A 109 -7.61 5.77 29.08
C ASN A 109 -7.08 5.31 27.71
N PHE A 110 -7.94 4.75 26.85
CA PHE A 110 -7.53 4.40 25.49
C PHE A 110 -7.19 5.64 24.65
N LEU A 111 -8.00 6.69 24.71
CA LEU A 111 -7.72 7.97 24.03
C LEU A 111 -6.42 8.61 24.50
N GLU A 112 -6.23 8.71 25.82
CA GLU A 112 -5.02 9.28 26.45
C GLU A 112 -3.77 8.52 26.01
N LYS A 113 -3.78 7.19 26.12
CA LYS A 113 -2.65 6.35 25.68
C LYS A 113 -2.37 6.52 24.18
N MET A 114 -3.39 6.59 23.34
CA MET A 114 -3.17 6.76 21.89
C MET A 114 -2.59 8.15 21.58
N LYS A 115 -3.07 9.22 22.23
CA LYS A 115 -2.48 10.57 22.17
C LYS A 115 -1.05 10.62 22.75
N GLU A 116 -0.72 9.75 23.71
CA GLU A 116 0.64 9.63 24.23
C GLU A 116 1.62 9.09 23.19
N TYR A 117 1.23 8.10 22.41
CA TYR A 117 2.09 7.48 21.39
C TYR A 117 2.09 8.22 20.05
N ILE A 118 0.96 8.82 19.66
CA ILE A 118 0.79 9.48 18.36
C ILE A 118 0.79 10.99 18.58
N LYS A 119 1.95 11.62 18.35
CA LYS A 119 2.14 13.05 18.62
C LYS A 119 1.80 13.97 17.46
N ASP A 120 2.04 13.51 16.23
CA ASP A 120 2.02 14.38 15.05
C ASP A 120 0.65 14.43 14.35
N ILE A 121 -0.28 13.56 14.74
CA ILE A 121 -1.60 13.41 14.12
C ILE A 121 -2.68 13.53 15.19
N PRO A 122 -3.72 14.37 15.01
CA PRO A 122 -4.83 14.45 15.94
C PRO A 122 -5.49 13.09 16.16
N VAL A 123 -5.67 12.69 17.42
CA VAL A 123 -6.39 11.47 17.79
C VAL A 123 -7.67 11.84 18.54
N MET A 124 -8.80 11.26 18.11
CA MET A 124 -10.12 11.51 18.67
C MET A 124 -10.86 10.20 18.92
N ASP A 125 -11.63 10.13 19.99
CA ASP A 125 -12.62 9.08 20.17
C ASP A 125 -13.89 9.44 19.36
N ILE A 126 -14.54 8.44 18.77
CA ILE A 126 -15.73 8.66 17.92
C ILE A 126 -16.88 9.31 18.71
N MET A 127 -17.02 9.01 20.01
CA MET A 127 -18.10 9.50 20.86
C MET A 127 -17.65 10.64 21.78
N LEU A 128 -16.46 10.54 22.38
CA LEU A 128 -15.96 11.58 23.30
C LEU A 128 -15.33 12.78 22.56
N GLY A 129 -14.96 12.61 21.29
CA GLY A 129 -14.26 13.63 20.53
C GLY A 129 -12.77 13.70 20.84
N GLY A 130 -12.17 14.86 20.58
CA GLY A 130 -10.73 15.11 20.68
C GLY A 130 -10.29 15.86 21.93
N GLU A 131 -11.20 16.25 22.82
CA GLU A 131 -10.88 16.96 24.07
C GLU A 131 -10.28 15.99 25.10
#